data_AF-A0A6A4C7J7-F1
#
_entry.id   AF-A0A6A4C7J7-F1
#
_cell.length_a   1.000
_cell.length_b   1.000
_cell.length_c   1.000
_cell.angle_alpha   90.00
_cell.angle_beta   90.00
_cell.angle_gamma   90.00
#
_symmetry.space_group_name_H-M   'P 1'
#
loop_
_entity.id
_entity.type
_entity.pdbx_description
1 polymer ?
#
loop_
_entity_poly.entity_id
_entity_poly.type
_entity_poly.pdbx_seq_one_letter_code
_entity_poly.pdbx_strand_id
1 'polypeptide(L)'
;MQWFRFVDGYRAKWGTGRFPDYQIYDLLLTKVPEAKLATVFQSLKQIPDLKTLAESMQNYQLKLWVSRHETPDSVTKILKLPHTSPLIERGPNDEILSAFITMQKKLKGR
;
A
#
# COMPACT_ATOMS: atom_id res chain seq x y z
N MET A 1 -5.43 -0.26 15.20
CA MET A 1 -6.52 -0.38 14.19
C MET A 1 -7.64 0.66 14.34
N GLN A 2 -7.97 1.14 15.54
CA GLN A 2 -9.07 2.10 15.76
C GLN A 2 -9.00 3.37 14.89
N TRP A 3 -7.80 3.90 14.66
CA TRP A 3 -7.61 5.06 13.80
C TRP A 3 -8.05 4.82 12.35
N PHE A 4 -7.79 3.63 11.78
CA PHE A 4 -8.24 3.29 10.42
C PHE A 4 -9.77 3.20 10.34
N ARG A 5 -10.43 2.64 11.36
CA ARG A 5 -11.90 2.61 11.46
C ARG A 5 -12.49 4.01 11.56
N PHE A 6 -11.83 4.90 12.32
CA PHE A 6 -12.21 6.30 12.40
C PHE A 6 -12.08 7.00 11.04
N VAL A 7 -10.96 6.82 10.32
CA VAL A 7 -10.75 7.40 8.99
C VAL A 7 -11.77 6.89 7.99
N ASP A 8 -12.05 5.58 7.99
CA ASP A 8 -13.06 4.97 7.11
C ASP A 8 -14.45 5.55 7.40
N GLY A 9 -14.87 5.58 8.67
CA GLY A 9 -16.14 6.17 9.07
C GLY A 9 -16.26 7.67 8.79
N TYR A 10 -15.17 8.43 8.95
CA TYR A 10 -15.11 9.84 8.61
C TYR A 10 -15.31 10.06 7.11
N ARG A 11 -14.62 9.29 6.26
CA ARG A 11 -14.75 9.36 4.80
C ARG A 11 -16.10 8.87 4.31
N ALA A 12 -16.69 7.87 4.97
CA ALA A 12 -18.04 7.41 4.68
C ALA A 12 -19.09 8.50 4.96
N LYS A 13 -18.90 9.28 6.05
CA LYS A 13 -19.83 10.35 6.43
C LYS A 13 -19.66 11.62 5.59
N TRP A 14 -18.43 12.01 5.27
CA TRP A 14 -18.13 13.34 4.73
C TRP A 14 -17.54 13.33 3.32
N GLY A 15 -17.35 12.15 2.74
CA GLY A 15 -16.76 11.95 1.42
C GLY A 15 -15.24 11.82 1.45
N THR A 16 -14.71 11.09 0.46
CA THR A 16 -13.27 10.83 0.33
C THR A 16 -12.45 12.09 0.08
N GLY A 17 -13.04 13.14 -0.50
CA GLY A 17 -12.37 14.42 -0.77
C GLY A 17 -12.02 15.24 0.49
N ARG A 18 -12.62 14.92 1.65
CA ARG A 18 -12.32 15.61 2.93
C ARG A 18 -11.03 15.12 3.59
N PHE A 19 -10.66 13.88 3.34
CA PHE A 19 -9.37 13.32 3.76
C PHE A 19 -8.88 12.31 2.70
N PRO A 20 -8.38 12.82 1.55
CA PRO A 20 -8.00 12.00 0.41
C PRO A 20 -6.79 11.11 0.68
N ASP A 21 -6.62 10.09 -0.15
CA ASP A 21 -5.59 9.06 0.00
C ASP A 21 -4.19 9.65 0.17
N TYR A 22 -3.83 10.70 -0.59
CA TYR A 22 -2.51 11.32 -0.47
C TYR A 22 -2.26 11.93 0.92
N GLN A 23 -3.25 12.59 1.51
CA GLN A 23 -3.11 13.18 2.85
C GLN A 23 -2.98 12.11 3.93
N ILE A 24 -3.74 11.02 3.80
CA ILE A 24 -3.63 9.86 4.69
C ILE A 24 -2.23 9.25 4.57
N TYR A 25 -1.77 9.03 3.34
CA TYR A 25 -0.47 8.43 3.06
C TYR A 25 0.69 9.29 3.58
N ASP A 26 0.70 10.57 3.24
CA ASP A 26 1.74 11.52 3.66
C ASP A 26 1.79 11.64 5.18
N LEU A 27 0.61 11.74 5.84
CA LEU A 27 0.55 11.75 7.31
C LEU A 27 1.18 10.48 7.90
N LEU A 28 0.84 9.31 7.36
CA LEU A 28 1.34 8.04 7.85
C LEU A 28 2.86 7.87 7.59
N LEU A 29 3.38 8.40 6.48
CA LEU A 29 4.82 8.43 6.18
C LEU A 29 5.61 9.22 7.22
N THR A 30 5.01 10.23 7.87
CA THR A 30 5.67 10.95 8.97
C THR A 30 5.83 10.10 10.24
N LYS A 31 5.14 8.97 10.34
CA LYS A 31 5.04 8.15 11.57
C LYS A 31 5.76 6.82 11.45
N VAL A 32 5.80 6.23 10.27
CA VAL A 32 6.40 4.91 10.05
C VAL A 32 7.11 4.84 8.70
N PRO A 33 8.13 3.97 8.56
CA PRO A 33 8.79 3.74 7.29
C PRO A 33 7.81 3.25 6.21
N GLU A 34 8.04 3.67 4.96
CA GLU A 34 7.19 3.33 3.81
C GLU A 34 7.00 1.81 3.62
N ALA A 35 8.06 1.02 3.87
CA ALA A 35 8.01 -0.44 3.88
C ALA A 35 6.92 -0.99 4.82
N LYS A 36 6.81 -0.40 6.01
CA LYS A 36 5.84 -0.80 7.04
C LYS A 36 4.42 -0.37 6.67
N LEU A 37 4.26 0.72 5.92
CA LEU A 37 2.94 1.09 5.38
C LEU A 37 2.46 0.09 4.36
N ALA A 38 3.34 -0.34 3.46
CA ALA A 38 2.99 -1.31 2.43
C ALA A 38 2.45 -2.60 3.04
N THR A 39 3.12 -3.12 4.07
CA THR A 39 2.69 -4.32 4.78
C THR A 39 1.42 -4.10 5.59
N VAL A 40 1.28 -2.96 6.28
CA VAL A 40 0.05 -2.62 7.02
C VAL A 40 -1.16 -2.59 6.09
N PHE A 41 -1.09 -1.92 4.94
CA PHE A 41 -2.20 -1.89 4.00
C PHE A 41 -2.51 -3.29 3.46
N GLN A 42 -1.50 -4.11 3.19
CA GLN A 42 -1.71 -5.48 2.73
C GLN A 42 -2.42 -6.33 3.78
N SER A 43 -2.01 -6.23 5.05
CA SER A 43 -2.65 -6.95 6.15
C SER A 43 -4.07 -6.47 6.43
N LEU A 44 -4.33 -5.16 6.31
CA LEU A 44 -5.67 -4.59 6.54
C LEU A 44 -6.72 -5.08 5.52
N LYS A 45 -6.32 -5.54 4.33
CA LYS A 45 -7.23 -6.16 3.36
C LYS A 45 -7.91 -7.43 3.87
N GLN A 46 -7.30 -8.09 4.85
CA GLN A 46 -7.83 -9.30 5.47
C GLN A 46 -8.91 -9.00 6.53
N ILE A 47 -9.11 -7.72 6.88
CA ILE A 47 -10.12 -7.28 7.84
C ILE A 47 -11.32 -6.76 7.05
N PRO A 48 -12.48 -7.45 7.06
CA PRO A 48 -13.61 -7.12 6.17
C PRO A 48 -14.06 -5.66 6.20
N ASP A 49 -14.12 -5.05 7.39
CA ASP A 49 -14.57 -3.67 7.55
C ASP A 49 -13.52 -2.62 7.16
N LEU A 50 -12.25 -3.02 6.98
CA LEU A 50 -11.17 -2.12 6.58
C LEU A 50 -10.67 -2.39 5.15
N LYS A 51 -11.20 -3.43 4.49
CA LYS A 51 -10.73 -3.89 3.19
C LYS A 51 -10.77 -2.79 2.14
N THR A 52 -11.87 -2.05 2.05
CA THR A 52 -12.02 -0.97 1.06
C THR A 52 -11.01 0.15 1.28
N LEU A 53 -10.83 0.60 2.52
CA LEU A 53 -9.81 1.61 2.86
C LEU A 53 -8.41 1.09 2.52
N ALA A 54 -8.10 -0.14 2.89
CA ALA A 54 -6.80 -0.77 2.66
C ALA A 54 -6.48 -0.91 1.16
N GLU A 55 -7.46 -1.31 0.36
CA GLU A 55 -7.35 -1.39 -1.10
C GLU A 55 -7.11 -0.01 -1.74
N SER A 56 -7.85 1.01 -1.29
CA SER A 56 -7.64 2.40 -1.75
C SER A 56 -6.22 2.87 -1.44
N MET A 57 -5.77 2.66 -0.20
CA MET A 57 -4.44 3.06 0.23
C MET A 57 -3.31 2.32 -0.49
N GLN A 58 -3.45 1.01 -0.68
CA GLN A 58 -2.46 0.25 -1.43
C GLN A 58 -2.43 0.66 -2.90
N ASN A 59 -3.59 0.88 -3.52
CA ASN A 59 -3.67 1.35 -4.90
C ASN A 59 -2.99 2.72 -5.08
N TYR A 60 -3.19 3.63 -4.13
CA TYR A 60 -2.49 4.92 -4.09
C TYR A 60 -0.98 4.72 -4.01
N GLN A 61 -0.49 3.90 -3.06
CA GLN A 61 0.93 3.60 -2.89
C GLN A 61 1.56 3.03 -4.18
N LEU A 62 0.91 2.04 -4.81
CA LEU A 62 1.44 1.41 -6.01
C LEU A 62 1.53 2.42 -7.18
N LYS A 63 0.50 3.27 -7.35
CA LYS A 63 0.52 4.32 -8.37
C LYS A 63 1.60 5.36 -8.10
N LEU A 64 1.82 5.71 -6.83
CA LEU A 64 2.88 6.63 -6.42
C LEU A 64 4.26 6.08 -6.74
N TRP A 65 4.50 4.79 -6.49
CA TRP A 65 5.76 4.14 -6.89
C TRP A 65 5.94 4.14 -8.41
N VAL A 66 4.87 3.86 -9.17
CA VAL A 66 4.95 3.96 -10.64
C VAL A 66 5.27 5.38 -11.09
N SER A 67 4.64 6.41 -10.50
CA SER A 67 4.88 7.81 -10.86
C SER A 67 6.26 8.31 -10.43
N ARG A 68 6.88 7.69 -9.42
CA ARG A 68 8.27 7.91 -9.01
C ARG A 68 9.27 7.14 -9.89
N HIS A 69 8.80 6.45 -10.93
CA HIS A 69 9.60 5.60 -11.81
C HIS A 69 10.33 4.47 -11.06
N GLU A 70 9.76 3.98 -9.96
CA GLU A 70 10.31 2.83 -9.25
C GLU A 70 10.36 1.60 -10.17
N THR A 71 11.38 0.77 -9.98
CA THR A 71 11.55 -0.52 -10.66
C THR A 71 11.19 -1.65 -9.70
N PRO A 72 10.94 -2.89 -10.18
CA PRO A 72 10.76 -4.03 -9.29
C PRO A 72 11.91 -4.18 -8.28
N ASP A 73 13.15 -3.90 -8.70
CA ASP A 73 14.33 -3.96 -7.83
C ASP A 73 14.33 -2.86 -6.76
N SER A 74 13.95 -1.63 -7.10
CA SER A 74 13.87 -0.55 -6.10
C SER A 74 12.74 -0.80 -5.11
N VAL A 75 11.58 -1.30 -5.56
CA VAL A 75 10.48 -1.69 -4.66
C VAL A 75 10.90 -2.85 -3.75
N THR A 76 11.64 -3.83 -4.26
CA THR A 76 12.21 -4.92 -3.43
C THR A 76 13.09 -4.37 -2.31
N LYS A 77 13.91 -3.35 -2.61
CA LYS A 77 14.73 -2.64 -1.61
C LYS A 77 13.88 -1.85 -0.63
N ILE A 78 12.84 -1.13 -1.09
CA ILE A 78 11.89 -0.42 -0.23
C ILE A 78 11.24 -1.40 0.76
N LEU A 79 10.78 -2.56 0.29
CA LEU A 79 10.14 -3.59 1.11
C LEU A 79 11.12 -4.33 2.04
N LYS A 80 12.43 -4.04 1.95
CA LYS A 80 13.49 -4.67 2.75
C LYS A 80 13.44 -6.20 2.66
N LEU A 81 13.12 -6.74 1.49
CA LEU A 81 13.14 -8.18 1.25
C LEU A 81 14.59 -8.69 1.34
N PRO A 82 14.91 -9.68 2.20
CA PRO A 82 16.24 -10.25 2.24
C PRO A 82 16.54 -11.01 0.93
N HIS A 83 17.76 -10.88 0.40
CA HIS A 83 18.18 -11.56 -0.83
C HIS A 83 18.27 -13.09 -0.71
N THR A 84 18.15 -13.65 0.50
CA THR A 84 18.23 -15.09 0.74
C THR A 84 17.41 -15.49 1.97
N SER A 85 16.32 -16.22 1.76
CA SER A 85 15.92 -17.30 2.67
C SER A 85 15.01 -18.26 1.91
N PRO A 86 15.44 -19.50 1.60
CA PRO A 86 14.71 -20.40 0.71
C PRO A 86 13.40 -21.00 1.27
N LEU A 87 12.97 -20.63 2.49
CA LEU A 87 11.97 -21.42 3.24
C LEU A 87 10.91 -20.61 4.02
N ILE A 88 10.66 -19.34 3.70
CA ILE A 88 9.57 -18.60 4.35
C ILE A 88 8.65 -18.02 3.28
N GLU A 89 7.54 -18.74 3.07
CA GLU A 89 6.20 -18.33 2.63
C GLU A 89 6.06 -17.17 1.63
N ARG A 90 5.19 -17.34 0.62
CA ARG A 90 4.56 -16.23 -0.13
C ARG A 90 4.07 -15.17 0.86
N GLY A 91 4.89 -14.17 1.13
CA GLY A 91 4.65 -13.20 2.18
C GLY A 91 3.86 -12.02 1.66
N PRO A 92 3.31 -11.16 2.53
CA PRO A 92 2.65 -9.93 2.11
C PRO A 92 3.54 -9.07 1.20
N ASN A 93 4.86 -9.13 1.34
CA ASN A 93 5.81 -8.42 0.47
C ASN A 93 5.84 -8.95 -0.98
N ASP A 94 5.74 -10.27 -1.21
CA ASP A 94 5.68 -10.85 -2.56
C ASP A 94 4.38 -10.48 -3.27
N GLU A 95 3.27 -10.47 -2.52
CA GLU A 95 1.97 -10.01 -3.02
C GLU A 95 2.01 -8.53 -3.41
N ILE A 96 2.65 -7.69 -2.59
CA ILE A 96 2.83 -6.27 -2.88
C ILE A 96 3.71 -6.08 -4.14
N LEU A 97 4.84 -6.79 -4.25
CA LEU A 97 5.72 -6.71 -5.41
C LEU A 97 5.00 -7.17 -6.70
N SER A 98 4.23 -8.25 -6.61
CA SER A 98 3.43 -8.76 -7.73
C SER A 98 2.35 -7.75 -8.16
N ALA A 99 1.67 -7.13 -7.19
CA ALA A 99 0.69 -6.09 -7.44
C ALA A 99 1.33 -4.84 -8.08
N PHE A 100 2.53 -4.46 -7.65
CA PHE A 100 3.30 -3.37 -8.25
C PHE A 100 3.65 -3.64 -9.71
N ILE A 101 4.22 -4.82 -10.02
CA ILE A 101 4.58 -5.21 -11.40
C ILE A 101 3.33 -5.19 -12.30
N THR A 102 2.20 -5.67 -11.78
CA THR A 102 0.91 -5.66 -12.49
C THR A 102 0.43 -4.24 -12.76
N MET A 103 0.49 -3.35 -11.75
CA MET A 103 0.12 -1.94 -11.89
C MET A 103 1.00 -1.22 -12.91
N GLN A 104 2.31 -1.46 -12.85
CA GLN A 104 3.28 -0.86 -13.76
C GLN A 104 3.01 -1.26 -15.21
N LYS A 105 2.75 -2.55 -15.49
CA LYS A 105 2.36 -3.04 -16.82
C LYS A 105 1.06 -2.38 -17.31
N LYS A 106 0.05 -2.31 -16.44
CA LYS A 106 -1.26 -1.71 -16.76
C LYS A 106 -1.16 -0.23 -17.13
N LEU A 107 -0.27 0.52 -16.49
CA LEU A 107 -0.09 1.95 -16.75
C LEU A 107 0.82 2.24 -17.94
N LYS A 108 1.75 1.34 -18.30
CA LYS A 108 2.60 1.47 -19.50
C LYS A 108 1.89 1.06 -20.80
N GLY A 109 0.90 0.16 -20.72
CA GLY A 109 0.12 -0.29 -21.88
C GLY A 109 -1.11 0.57 -22.20
N ARG A 110 -1.13 1.83 -21.74
CA ARG A 110 -2.21 2.80 -21.95
C ARG A 110 -1.73 3.96 -22.80
#